data_AF-A0A9E1ZWV2-F1
#
_entry.id   AF-A0A9E1ZWV2-F1
#
_cell.length_a   1.000
_cell.length_b   1.000
_cell.length_c   1.000
_cell.angle_alpha   90.00
_cell.angle_beta   90.00
_cell.angle_gamma   90.00
#
_symmetry.space_group_name_H-M   'P 1'
#
loop_
_entity.id
_entity.type
_entity.pdbx_description
1 polymer ?
#
loop_
_entity_poly.entity_id
_entity_poly.type
_entity_poly.pdbx_seq_one_letter_code
_entity_poly.pdbx_strand_id
1 'polypeptide(L)'
;VEADLLPACEYYGIGVTPYSALARGVLTGKYAFGKDAPSNSRAGRGDPSILSRDFQKESFQVVEKIKKYIAKRNMTPSDFAVNWLLNNQLVTSVIGGPRTMGHWRASVNAIKHDFTAEDEAFVNTLVAPGHPATPGHTWGRYPVQGRRAING
;
A
#
# COMPACT_ATOMS: atom_id res chain seq x y z
N VAL A 1 11.53 -7.38 -0.63
CA VAL A 1 11.27 -6.87 -2.00
C VAL A 1 12.12 -5.64 -2.26
N GLU A 2 12.00 -4.60 -1.45
CA GLU A 2 12.76 -3.35 -1.64
C GLU A 2 14.26 -3.46 -1.35
N ALA A 3 14.70 -4.39 -0.49
CA ALA A 3 16.13 -4.56 -0.21
C ALA A 3 16.90 -5.21 -1.36
N ASP A 4 16.33 -6.24 -2.00
CA ASP A 4 17.08 -7.10 -2.92
C ASP A 4 16.45 -7.22 -4.32
N LEU A 5 15.14 -7.46 -4.40
CA LEU A 5 14.47 -7.75 -5.67
C LEU A 5 14.32 -6.53 -6.57
N LEU A 6 13.93 -5.38 -6.00
CA LEU A 6 13.79 -4.15 -6.81
C LEU A 6 15.15 -3.68 -7.38
N PRO A 7 16.25 -3.63 -6.60
CA PRO A 7 17.57 -3.34 -7.16
C PRO A 7 18.02 -4.35 -8.24
N ALA A 8 17.73 -5.64 -8.06
CA ALA A 8 18.02 -6.63 -9.09
C ALA A 8 17.22 -6.38 -10.37
N CYS A 9 15.91 -6.14 -10.27
CA CYS A 9 15.07 -5.82 -11.42
C CYS A 9 15.57 -4.58 -12.14
N GLU A 10 15.97 -3.54 -11.40
CA GLU A 10 16.58 -2.36 -11.99
C GLU A 10 17.84 -2.70 -12.80
N TYR A 11 18.78 -3.43 -12.18
CA TYR A 11 20.05 -3.78 -12.80
C TYR A 11 19.87 -4.50 -14.14
N TYR A 12 18.84 -5.34 -14.24
CA TYR A 12 18.50 -6.09 -15.45
C TYR A 12 17.49 -5.39 -16.38
N GLY A 13 17.05 -4.17 -16.07
CA GLY A 13 16.07 -3.43 -16.88
C GLY A 13 14.66 -4.06 -16.89
N ILE A 14 14.27 -4.71 -15.80
CA ILE A 14 13.00 -5.41 -15.64
C ILE A 14 11.99 -4.52 -14.91
N GLY A 15 10.85 -4.25 -15.55
CA GLY A 15 9.73 -3.54 -14.93
C GLY A 15 9.03 -4.37 -13.85
N VAL A 16 8.64 -3.72 -12.75
CA VAL A 16 7.98 -4.40 -11.62
C VAL A 16 6.52 -4.04 -11.52
N THR A 17 5.71 -5.08 -11.32
CA THR A 17 4.25 -4.98 -11.21
C THR A 17 3.79 -5.64 -9.90
N PRO A 18 3.66 -4.89 -8.78
CA PRO A 18 3.27 -5.46 -7.50
C PRO A 18 1.82 -5.95 -7.51
N TYR A 19 1.59 -7.04 -6.78
CA TYR A 19 0.27 -7.58 -6.50
C TYR A 19 -0.21 -7.18 -5.10
N SER A 20 -1.53 -7.22 -4.88
CA SER A 20 -2.15 -6.95 -3.57
C SER A 20 -1.86 -5.54 -3.01
N ALA A 21 -1.86 -4.52 -3.88
CA ALA A 21 -1.63 -3.12 -3.54
C ALA A 21 -2.44 -2.58 -2.35
N LEU A 22 -3.65 -3.12 -2.15
CA LEU A 22 -4.58 -2.69 -1.11
C LEU A 22 -4.64 -3.64 0.10
N ALA A 23 -3.64 -4.51 0.27
CA ALA A 23 -3.56 -5.50 1.35
C ALA A 23 -4.89 -6.28 1.52
N ARG A 24 -5.34 -6.91 0.42
CA ARG A 24 -6.63 -7.64 0.33
C ARG A 24 -7.88 -6.83 0.72
N GLY A 25 -7.77 -5.50 0.81
CA GLY A 25 -8.85 -4.57 1.12
C GLY A 25 -8.69 -3.85 2.46
N VAL A 26 -7.64 -4.13 3.24
CA VAL A 26 -7.36 -3.44 4.51
C VAL A 26 -7.08 -1.95 4.30
N LEU A 27 -6.27 -1.63 3.29
CA LEU A 27 -5.89 -0.23 3.01
C LEU A 27 -7.01 0.62 2.41
N THR A 28 -8.18 0.06 2.12
CA THR A 28 -9.33 0.86 1.63
C THR A 28 -10.07 1.57 2.76
N GLY A 29 -9.75 1.28 4.02
CA GLY A 29 -10.40 1.88 5.19
C GLY A 29 -11.82 1.40 5.47
N LYS A 30 -12.28 0.35 4.77
CA LYS A 30 -13.64 -0.23 4.94
C LYS A 30 -13.76 -1.15 6.16
N TYR A 31 -12.64 -1.56 6.74
CA TYR A 31 -12.58 -2.39 7.93
C TYR A 31 -12.21 -1.54 9.14
N ALA A 32 -12.64 -1.97 10.32
CA ALA A 32 -12.24 -1.38 11.59
C ALA A 32 -11.72 -2.48 12.52
N PHE A 33 -10.59 -2.23 13.19
CA PHE A 33 -10.01 -3.19 14.12
C PHE A 33 -10.95 -3.44 15.30
N GLY A 34 -11.09 -4.71 15.70
CA GLY A 34 -11.97 -5.09 16.82
C GLY A 34 -13.47 -4.99 16.54
N LYS A 35 -13.88 -4.71 15.29
CA LYS A 35 -15.29 -4.75 14.85
C LYS A 35 -15.50 -5.85 13.83
N ASP A 36 -16.73 -6.34 13.76
CA ASP A 36 -17.12 -7.33 12.75
C ASP A 36 -16.92 -6.77 11.33
N ALA A 37 -16.21 -7.55 10.52
CA ALA A 37 -16.04 -7.24 9.11
C ALA A 37 -17.35 -7.49 8.34
N PRO A 38 -17.67 -6.71 7.29
CA PRO A 38 -18.85 -6.95 6.47
C PRO A 38 -18.88 -8.39 5.95
N SER A 39 -20.01 -9.09 6.09
CA SER A 39 -20.15 -10.53 5.78
C SER A 39 -19.78 -10.90 4.34
N ASN A 40 -20.05 -10.00 3.39
CA ASN A 40 -19.70 -10.19 1.98
C ASN A 40 -18.22 -9.87 1.64
N SER A 41 -17.41 -9.51 2.63
CA SER A 41 -15.99 -9.16 2.45
C SER A 41 -15.08 -10.39 2.65
N ARG A 42 -13.79 -10.28 2.30
CA ARG A 42 -12.83 -11.39 2.51
C ARG A 42 -12.70 -11.74 4.00
N ALA A 43 -12.48 -10.73 4.85
CA ALA A 43 -12.41 -10.92 6.30
C ALA A 43 -13.71 -11.46 6.90
N GLY A 44 -14.88 -10.94 6.45
CA GLY A 44 -16.18 -11.42 6.93
C GLY A 44 -16.52 -12.86 6.53
N ARG A 45 -15.91 -13.37 5.44
CA ARG A 45 -15.98 -14.79 5.04
C ARG A 45 -14.92 -15.67 5.71
N GLY A 46 -14.11 -15.13 6.62
CA GLY A 46 -13.07 -15.89 7.31
C GLY A 46 -11.88 -16.29 6.43
N ASP A 47 -11.57 -15.54 5.37
CA ASP A 47 -10.42 -15.82 4.49
C ASP A 47 -9.09 -15.80 5.31
N PRO A 48 -8.39 -16.94 5.46
CA PRO A 48 -7.20 -17.01 6.31
C PRO A 48 -6.06 -16.11 5.85
N SER A 49 -5.98 -15.81 4.55
CA SER A 49 -4.90 -15.03 3.96
C SER A 49 -4.93 -13.57 4.43
N ILE A 50 -6.11 -12.95 4.45
CA ILE A 50 -6.26 -11.58 4.96
C ILE A 50 -6.10 -11.54 6.49
N LEU A 51 -6.72 -12.49 7.20
CA LEU A 51 -6.74 -12.50 8.66
C LEU A 51 -5.34 -12.69 9.27
N SER A 52 -4.53 -13.56 8.68
CA SER A 52 -3.17 -13.82 9.17
C SER A 52 -2.17 -12.73 8.76
N ARG A 53 -2.29 -12.15 7.56
CA ARG A 53 -1.23 -11.30 7.00
C ARG A 53 -1.49 -9.80 7.13
N ASP A 54 -2.71 -9.34 6.90
CA ASP A 54 -3.01 -7.90 6.78
C ASP A 54 -3.91 -7.36 7.88
N PHE A 55 -4.72 -8.23 8.50
CA PHE A 55 -5.70 -7.83 9.49
C PHE A 55 -5.06 -7.61 10.88
N GLN A 56 -3.95 -6.89 10.89
CA GLN A 56 -3.12 -6.61 12.06
C GLN A 56 -3.39 -5.19 12.55
N LYS A 57 -3.38 -5.01 13.88
CA LYS A 57 -3.69 -3.73 14.56
C LYS A 57 -2.93 -2.54 13.95
N GLU A 58 -1.65 -2.74 13.65
CA GLU A 58 -0.74 -1.75 13.09
C GLU A 58 -1.21 -1.27 11.72
N SER A 59 -1.75 -2.18 10.89
CA SER A 59 -2.28 -1.84 9.56
C SER A 59 -3.48 -0.88 9.69
N PHE A 60 -4.35 -1.09 10.68
CA PHE A 60 -5.47 -0.18 10.93
C PHE A 60 -5.01 1.17 11.46
N GLN A 61 -3.99 1.21 12.33
CA GLN A 61 -3.42 2.46 12.81
C GLN A 61 -2.81 3.29 11.66
N VAL A 62 -2.11 2.64 10.73
CA VAL A 62 -1.60 3.29 9.51
C VAL A 62 -2.74 3.87 8.68
N VAL A 63 -3.79 3.09 8.43
CA VAL A 63 -4.97 3.55 7.68
C VAL A 63 -5.64 4.76 8.34
N GLU A 64 -5.81 4.77 9.65
CA GLU A 64 -6.42 5.89 10.36
C GLU A 64 -5.55 7.16 10.32
N LYS A 65 -4.22 7.02 10.38
CA LYS A 65 -3.30 8.15 10.18
C LYS A 65 -3.39 8.69 8.75
N ILE A 66 -3.42 7.82 7.74
CA ILE A 66 -3.59 8.21 6.33
C ILE A 66 -4.91 8.96 6.15
N LYS A 67 -6.04 8.43 6.65
CA LYS A 67 -7.36 9.09 6.57
C LYS A 67 -7.32 10.52 7.12
N LYS A 68 -6.68 10.73 8.27
CA LYS A 68 -6.53 12.06 8.87
C LYS A 68 -5.68 12.99 8.02
N TYR A 69 -4.57 12.48 7.49
CA TYR A 69 -3.64 13.25 6.67
C TYR A 69 -4.27 13.73 5.35
N ILE A 70 -5.06 12.88 4.69
CA ILE A 70 -5.71 13.18 3.41
C ILE A 70 -7.10 13.80 3.54
N ALA A 71 -7.59 14.09 4.75
CA ALA A 71 -8.99 14.45 5.01
C ALA A 71 -9.51 15.64 4.19
N LYS A 72 -8.62 16.55 3.78
CA LYS A 72 -8.95 17.75 2.99
C LYS A 72 -8.66 17.59 1.48
N ARG A 73 -8.21 16.42 1.02
CA ARG A 73 -7.66 16.21 -0.33
C ARG A 73 -8.57 15.49 -1.32
N ASN A 74 -9.86 15.30 -1.02
CA ASN A 74 -10.79 14.51 -1.84
C ASN A 74 -10.20 13.15 -2.30
N MET A 75 -9.35 12.58 -1.45
CA MET A 75 -8.55 11.39 -1.73
C MET A 75 -8.96 10.29 -0.75
N THR A 76 -9.07 9.07 -1.23
CA THR A 76 -9.34 7.91 -0.37
C THR A 76 -8.04 7.25 0.08
N PRO A 77 -8.05 6.47 1.18
CA PRO A 77 -6.88 5.67 1.56
C PRO A 77 -6.41 4.70 0.47
N SER A 78 -7.33 4.24 -0.37
CA SER A 78 -7.00 3.39 -1.53
C SER A 78 -6.22 4.16 -2.58
N ASP A 79 -6.64 5.40 -2.88
CA ASP A 79 -5.94 6.28 -3.82
C ASP A 79 -4.52 6.55 -3.32
N PHE A 80 -4.37 6.86 -2.03
CA PHE A 80 -3.08 7.15 -1.42
C PHE A 80 -2.14 5.95 -1.47
N ALA A 81 -2.63 4.75 -1.15
CA ALA A 81 -1.85 3.52 -1.20
C ALA A 81 -1.40 3.17 -2.63
N VAL A 82 -2.26 3.35 -3.63
CA VAL A 82 -1.92 3.12 -5.04
C VAL A 82 -0.89 4.13 -5.53
N ASN A 83 -1.08 5.42 -5.20
CA ASN A 83 -0.12 6.45 -5.59
C ASN A 83 1.24 6.28 -4.94
N TRP A 84 1.29 5.81 -3.69
CA TRP A 84 2.57 5.47 -3.04
C TRP A 84 3.34 4.37 -3.79
N LEU A 85 2.63 3.38 -4.36
CA LEU A 85 3.28 2.36 -5.21
C LEU A 85 3.74 2.95 -6.54
N LEU A 86 2.89 3.74 -7.20
CA LEU A 86 3.20 4.37 -8.48
C LEU A 86 4.31 5.42 -8.38
N ASN A 87 4.52 6.01 -7.21
CA ASN A 87 5.61 6.94 -6.95
C ASN A 87 6.99 6.26 -6.88
N ASN A 88 7.10 4.94 -7.00
CA ASN A 88 8.41 4.27 -7.08
C ASN A 88 8.84 4.13 -8.55
N GLN A 89 9.99 4.70 -8.92
CA GLN A 89 10.55 4.64 -10.28
C GLN A 89 10.71 3.21 -10.82
N LEU A 90 10.85 2.20 -9.94
CA LEU A 90 11.00 0.80 -10.32
C LEU A 90 9.66 0.08 -10.55
N VAL A 91 8.54 0.71 -10.20
CA VAL A 91 7.20 0.18 -10.40
C VAL A 91 6.64 0.72 -11.71
N THR A 92 6.46 -0.16 -12.70
CA THR A 92 5.98 0.22 -14.03
C THR A 92 4.47 0.11 -14.18
N SER A 93 3.81 -0.71 -13.35
CA SER A 93 2.35 -0.81 -13.30
C SER A 93 1.91 -1.37 -11.95
N VAL A 94 0.63 -1.25 -11.58
CA VAL A 94 0.08 -1.83 -10.34
C VAL A 94 -1.11 -2.72 -10.67
N ILE A 95 -1.15 -3.94 -10.13
CA ILE A 95 -2.26 -4.87 -10.39
C ILE A 95 -3.51 -4.39 -9.65
N GLY A 96 -4.54 -4.02 -10.43
CA GLY A 96 -5.89 -3.79 -9.94
C GLY A 96 -6.69 -5.09 -9.81
N GLY A 97 -7.41 -5.27 -8.71
CA GLY A 97 -8.29 -6.43 -8.48
C GLY A 97 -9.78 -6.07 -8.33
N PRO A 98 -10.40 -5.35 -9.29
CA PRO A 98 -11.80 -4.97 -9.19
C PRO A 98 -12.72 -6.20 -9.31
N ARG A 99 -13.84 -6.19 -8.59
CA ARG A 99 -14.95 -7.16 -8.75
C ARG A 99 -16.22 -6.51 -9.26
N THR A 100 -16.24 -5.18 -9.31
CA THR A 100 -17.36 -4.35 -9.70
C THR A 100 -16.81 -3.14 -10.46
N MET A 101 -17.65 -2.51 -11.27
CA MET A 101 -17.28 -1.25 -11.94
C MET A 101 -16.97 -0.13 -10.95
N GLY A 102 -17.58 -0.14 -9.76
CA GLY A 102 -17.24 0.79 -8.69
C GLY A 102 -15.79 0.65 -8.23
N HIS A 103 -15.31 -0.58 -8.04
CA HIS A 103 -13.90 -0.81 -7.70
C HIS A 103 -12.95 -0.37 -8.81
N TRP A 104 -13.34 -0.58 -10.07
CA TRP A 104 -12.53 -0.15 -11.22
C TRP A 104 -12.40 1.38 -11.24
N ARG A 105 -13.53 2.09 -11.17
CA ARG A 105 -13.54 3.56 -11.13
C ARG A 105 -12.75 4.12 -9.95
N ALA A 106 -12.84 3.49 -8.77
CA ALA A 106 -12.04 3.86 -7.61
C ALA A 106 -10.53 3.64 -7.85
N SER A 107 -10.15 2.54 -8.51
CA SER A 107 -8.73 2.29 -8.83
C SER A 107 -8.16 3.33 -9.80
N VAL A 108 -8.96 3.74 -10.80
CA VAL A 108 -8.63 4.80 -11.76
C VAL A 108 -8.69 6.19 -11.11
N ASN A 109 -9.30 6.36 -9.94
CA ASN A 109 -9.33 7.65 -9.26
C ASN A 109 -7.94 8.00 -8.70
N ALA A 110 -7.15 7.00 -8.30
CA ALA A 110 -5.81 7.19 -7.75
C ALA A 110 -4.92 8.06 -8.66
N ILE A 111 -4.88 7.75 -9.96
CA ILE A 111 -4.02 8.44 -10.94
C ILE A 111 -4.42 9.89 -11.22
N LYS A 112 -5.54 10.36 -10.65
CA LYS A 112 -6.00 11.76 -10.77
C LYS A 112 -5.48 12.66 -9.66
N HIS A 113 -4.85 12.08 -8.64
CA HIS A 113 -4.33 12.83 -7.50
C HIS A 113 -2.82 12.91 -7.59
N ASP A 114 -2.28 14.09 -7.31
CA ASP A 114 -0.85 14.27 -7.14
C ASP A 114 -0.39 13.60 -5.84
N PHE A 115 0.81 13.02 -5.89
CA PHE A 115 1.52 12.44 -4.75
C PHE A 115 2.85 13.16 -4.59
N THR A 116 3.04 13.88 -3.48
CA THR A 116 4.16 14.83 -3.33
C THR A 116 5.32 14.25 -2.51
N ALA A 117 6.43 14.99 -2.43
CA ALA A 117 7.54 14.66 -1.54
C ALA A 117 7.10 14.59 -0.07
N GLU A 118 6.17 15.46 0.33
CA GLU A 118 5.59 15.45 1.68
C GLU A 118 4.76 14.20 1.96
N ASP A 119 4.10 13.65 0.93
CA ASP A 119 3.36 12.38 1.03
C ASP A 119 4.31 11.21 1.28
N GLU A 120 5.42 11.19 0.55
CA GLU A 120 6.48 10.19 0.71
C GLU A 120 7.11 10.29 2.11
N ALA A 121 7.45 11.51 2.54
CA ALA A 121 7.98 11.78 3.87
C ALA A 121 7.00 11.35 4.97
N PHE A 122 5.71 11.63 4.78
CA PHE A 122 4.66 11.19 5.70
C PHE A 122 4.62 9.66 5.82
N VAL A 123 4.67 8.92 4.71
CA VAL A 123 4.68 7.45 4.77
C VAL A 123 5.91 6.92 5.52
N ASN A 124 7.08 7.53 5.34
CA ASN A 124 8.29 7.16 6.07
C ASN A 124 8.15 7.34 7.60
N THR A 125 7.26 8.22 8.07
CA THR A 125 6.92 8.32 9.51
C THR A 125 5.97 7.22 10.00
N LEU A 126 5.23 6.58 9.09
CA LEU A 126 4.30 5.50 9.41
C LEU A 126 5.02 4.15 9.43
N VAL A 127 5.89 3.94 8.44
CA VAL A 127 6.63 2.70 8.21
C VAL A 127 8.02 3.08 7.74
N ALA A 128 9.04 2.68 8.49
CA ALA A 128 10.42 2.93 8.11
C ALA A 128 10.74 2.25 6.76
N PRO A 129 11.55 2.86 5.87
CA PRO A 129 11.95 2.23 4.62
C PRO A 129 12.46 0.80 4.81
N GLY A 130 12.03 -0.12 3.94
CA GLY A 130 12.38 -1.54 4.01
C GLY A 130 11.72 -2.34 5.13
N HIS A 131 10.83 -1.73 5.93
CA HIS A 131 10.08 -2.42 6.97
C HIS A 131 8.63 -2.63 6.54
N PRO A 132 8.00 -3.77 6.90
CA PRO A 132 6.55 -3.85 6.88
C PRO A 132 5.94 -3.04 8.02
N ALA A 133 4.67 -2.63 7.87
CA ALA A 133 3.91 -2.01 8.96
C ALA A 133 3.66 -2.98 10.14
N THR A 134 3.76 -4.28 9.87
CA THR A 134 3.58 -5.37 10.84
C THR A 134 4.94 -5.89 11.30
N PRO A 135 5.03 -6.60 12.45
CA PRO A 135 6.29 -7.21 12.89
C PRO A 135 6.86 -8.13 11.79
N GLY A 136 8.08 -7.85 11.35
CA GLY A 136 8.75 -8.59 10.29
C GLY A 136 10.27 -8.54 10.44
N HIS A 137 10.96 -9.50 9.85
CA HIS A 137 12.41 -9.61 9.92
C HIS A 137 13.07 -8.71 8.86
N THR A 138 13.97 -7.82 9.29
CA THR A 138 14.83 -7.03 8.40
C THR A 138 16.28 -7.48 8.51
N TRP A 139 16.92 -7.68 7.35
CA TRP A 139 18.35 -7.99 7.29
C TRP A 139 19.14 -6.69 7.39
N GLY A 140 19.61 -6.32 8.58
CA GLY A 140 20.30 -5.06 8.85
C GLY A 140 21.67 -4.86 8.16
N ARG A 141 22.09 -5.78 7.28
CA ARG A 141 23.40 -5.76 6.63
C ARG A 141 23.44 -4.97 5.32
N TYR A 142 22.29 -4.67 4.71
CA TYR A 142 22.22 -4.00 3.41
C TYR A 142 21.31 -2.78 3.42
N PRO A 143 21.72 -1.66 2.79
CA PRO A 143 20.87 -0.47 2.68
C PRO A 143 19.65 -0.77 1.80
N VAL A 144 18.50 -0.17 2.15
CA VAL A 144 17.27 -0.27 1.35
C VAL A 144 17.43 0.58 0.09
N GLN A 145 17.58 -0.06 -1.06
CA GLN A 145 17.82 0.64 -2.34
C GLN A 145 16.61 0.62 -3.29
N GLY A 146 15.63 -0.24 -3.04
CA GLY A 146 14.52 -0.49 -3.97
C GLY A 146 13.39 0.53 -3.95
N ARG A 147 13.44 1.54 -3.09
CA ARG A 147 12.43 2.61 -3.06
C ARG A 147 13.05 3.93 -3.50
N ARG A 148 12.82 4.28 -4.76
CA ARG A 148 13.25 5.56 -5.35
C ARG A 148 12.03 6.33 -5.80
N ALA A 149 11.72 7.38 -5.07
CA ALA A 149 10.56 8.22 -5.36
C ALA A 149 10.71 8.91 -6.73
N ILE A 150 9.62 9.07 -7.47
CA ILE A 150 9.59 9.90 -8.68
C ILE A 150 9.69 11.37 -8.26
N ASN A 151 8.98 11.73 -7.19
CA ASN A 151 8.86 13.11 -6.70
C ASN A 151 9.77 13.39 -5.49
N GLY A 152 11.00 12.85 -5.47
CA GLY A 152 11.95 12.95 -4.35
C GLY A 152 13.29 13.55 -4.74
#